data_AF-A0A370Q4G9-F1
#
_entry.id   AF-A0A370Q4G9-F1
#
_cell.length_a   1.000
_cell.length_b   1.000
_cell.length_c   1.000
_cell.angle_alpha   90.00
_cell.angle_beta   90.00
_cell.angle_gamma   90.00
#
_symmetry.space_group_name_H-M   'P 1'
#
loop_
_entity.id
_entity.type
_entity.pdbx_description
1 polymer ?
#
loop_
_entity_poly.entity_id
_entity_poly.type
_entity_poly.pdbx_seq_one_letter_code
_entity_poly.pdbx_strand_id
1 'polypeptide(L)'
;MNRVDHTNAPTPLGEVGIKICGMKYNPQAVAALQPDYLGFIFYGGSKRNFTEEVPMLPTTVKKIGVFVDAPLDFVAEKVEKFQLDGVQLHGEESPGYCRSINEHLNTFSLGKGLGGDVSIWKVFSIKETFNFDQLIPYEPYVDAFLFDTKGAEKGGNGYTFNWNVLEEYPSQKPFVLSGGIGLEEISAIQDILKTNLPILAIDINSKFEIEPGLKKIDDLHILISELKNNGQ
;
A
#
# COMPACT_ATOMS: atom_id res chain seq x y z
N MET A 1 -29.14 -27.08 10.06
CA MET A 1 -29.11 -26.37 8.77
C MET A 1 -29.10 -24.88 9.05
N ASN A 2 -27.93 -24.30 9.27
CA ASN A 2 -27.78 -22.85 9.39
C ASN A 2 -26.89 -22.41 8.22
N ARG A 3 -27.49 -21.72 7.26
CA ARG A 3 -26.76 -20.97 6.23
C ARG A 3 -26.12 -19.79 6.94
N VAL A 4 -24.79 -19.73 6.91
CA VAL A 4 -24.06 -18.51 7.23
C VAL A 4 -24.21 -17.62 6.01
N ASP A 5 -24.94 -16.53 6.19
CA ASP A 5 -25.16 -15.50 5.17
C ASP A 5 -23.85 -14.69 5.08
N HIS A 6 -23.08 -14.90 4.01
CA HIS A 6 -21.93 -14.07 3.69
C HIS A 6 -22.42 -12.83 2.94
N THR A 7 -23.07 -11.93 3.65
CA THR A 7 -23.30 -10.58 3.14
C THR A 7 -22.03 -9.78 3.37
N ASN A 8 -21.20 -9.66 2.34
CA ASN A 8 -20.21 -8.58 2.23
C ASN A 8 -20.98 -7.24 2.23
N ALA A 9 -21.25 -6.73 3.42
CA ALA A 9 -21.66 -5.35 3.59
C ALA A 9 -20.44 -4.47 3.29
N PRO A 10 -20.59 -3.37 2.53
CA PRO A 10 -19.53 -2.39 2.42
C PRO A 10 -19.19 -1.90 3.82
N THR A 11 -17.90 -1.94 4.17
CA THR A 11 -17.39 -1.27 5.36
C THR A 11 -17.93 0.18 5.31
N PRO A 12 -18.54 0.69 6.40
CA PRO A 12 -18.90 2.12 6.48
C PRO A 12 -17.68 2.94 6.08
N LEU A 13 -17.85 4.14 5.48
CA LEU A 13 -16.76 5.10 5.21
C LEU A 13 -15.79 5.12 6.42
N GLY A 14 -14.74 4.32 6.33
CA GLY A 14 -13.89 3.93 7.43
C GLY A 14 -12.55 4.52 7.12
N GLU A 15 -12.09 5.39 8.02
CA GLU A 15 -10.92 6.26 7.89
C GLU A 15 -9.85 5.70 6.94
N VAL A 16 -9.52 6.49 5.90
CA VAL A 16 -8.48 6.11 4.94
C VAL A 16 -7.17 5.88 5.68
N GLY A 17 -6.58 4.70 5.46
CA GLY A 17 -5.40 4.29 6.19
C GLY A 17 -4.14 5.07 5.79
N ILE A 18 -3.14 5.06 6.66
CA ILE A 18 -1.81 5.61 6.36
C ILE A 18 -0.81 4.47 6.27
N LYS A 19 -0.16 4.35 5.12
CA LYS A 19 0.95 3.42 4.89
C LYS A 19 2.27 4.16 4.84
N ILE A 20 3.24 3.69 5.63
CA ILE A 20 4.61 4.19 5.60
C ILE A 20 5.50 3.10 5.01
N CYS A 21 5.96 3.31 3.79
CA CYS A 21 6.74 2.34 3.02
C CYS A 21 8.25 2.51 3.22
N GLY A 22 9.01 1.48 2.89
CA GLY A 22 10.48 1.52 2.89
C GLY A 22 11.08 1.49 4.29
N MET A 23 10.48 0.72 5.20
CA MET A 23 11.06 0.47 6.52
C MET A 23 12.41 -0.24 6.42
N LYS A 24 13.41 0.29 7.14
CA LYS A 24 14.72 -0.36 7.29
C LYS A 24 15.35 -0.11 8.66
N TYR A 25 15.65 1.15 8.99
CA TYR A 25 16.51 1.45 10.14
C TYR A 25 15.76 1.80 11.43
N ASN A 26 14.55 2.36 11.35
CA ASN A 26 13.77 2.79 12.52
C ASN A 26 12.29 2.36 12.55
N PRO A 27 11.92 1.12 12.14
CA PRO A 27 10.51 0.70 12.08
C PRO A 27 9.76 0.80 13.42
N GLN A 28 10.42 0.56 14.56
CA GLN A 28 9.77 0.66 15.88
C GLN A 28 9.36 2.10 16.22
N ALA A 29 10.20 3.09 15.89
CA ALA A 29 9.88 4.50 16.12
C ALA A 29 8.73 4.96 15.22
N VAL A 30 8.70 4.49 13.97
CA VAL A 30 7.61 4.76 13.04
C VAL A 30 6.31 4.10 13.51
N ALA A 31 6.36 2.85 13.97
CA ALA A 31 5.19 2.14 14.48
C ALA A 31 4.58 2.79 15.73
N ALA A 32 5.38 3.48 16.55
CA ALA A 32 4.88 4.23 17.69
C ALA A 32 3.94 5.39 17.30
N LEU A 33 4.01 5.88 16.06
CA LEU A 33 3.06 6.85 15.50
C LEU A 33 1.71 6.23 15.10
N GLN A 34 1.57 4.90 15.22
CA GLN A 34 0.36 4.15 14.90
C GLN A 34 -0.17 4.41 13.48
N PRO A 35 0.66 4.21 12.43
CA PRO A 35 0.15 4.10 11.07
C PRO A 35 -0.62 2.77 10.91
N ASP A 36 -1.49 2.68 9.92
CA ASP A 36 -2.24 1.46 9.62
C ASP A 36 -1.36 0.38 8.99
N TYR A 37 -0.39 0.80 8.17
CA TYR A 37 0.47 -0.12 7.42
C TYR A 37 1.95 0.29 7.45
N LEU A 38 2.83 -0.70 7.55
CA LEU A 38 4.27 -0.55 7.32
C LEU A 38 4.72 -1.40 6.13
N GLY A 39 5.41 -0.76 5.18
CA GLY A 39 5.95 -1.43 4.00
C GLY A 39 7.42 -1.84 4.17
N PHE A 40 7.72 -3.12 4.00
CA PHE A 40 9.06 -3.71 4.02
C PHE A 40 9.45 -4.14 2.61
N ILE A 41 10.54 -3.59 2.06
CA ILE A 41 10.91 -3.85 0.66
C ILE A 41 11.84 -5.04 0.57
N PHE A 42 11.42 -6.10 -0.12
CA PHE A 42 12.20 -7.32 -0.35
C PHE A 42 12.68 -7.38 -1.80
N TYR A 43 13.48 -6.39 -2.19
CA TYR A 43 14.05 -6.27 -3.53
C TYR A 43 15.49 -5.77 -3.46
N GLY A 44 16.44 -6.61 -3.86
CA GLY A 44 17.88 -6.34 -3.76
C GLY A 44 18.35 -5.08 -4.52
N GLY A 45 17.62 -4.66 -5.56
CA GLY A 45 17.90 -3.42 -6.30
C GLY A 45 17.49 -2.14 -5.56
N SER A 46 16.81 -2.24 -4.41
CA SER A 46 16.39 -1.09 -3.62
C SER A 46 17.41 -0.71 -2.56
N LYS A 47 17.70 0.60 -2.42
CA LYS A 47 18.46 1.13 -1.25
C LYS A 47 17.77 0.84 0.09
N ARG A 48 16.46 0.58 0.04
CA ARG A 48 15.58 0.28 1.17
C ARG A 48 15.33 -1.22 1.32
N ASN A 49 16.09 -2.07 0.64
CA ASN A 49 15.98 -3.52 0.79
C ASN A 49 16.09 -3.91 2.27
N PHE A 50 15.10 -4.64 2.76
CA PHE A 50 14.98 -5.06 4.13
C PHE A 50 15.66 -6.42 4.31
N THR A 51 16.75 -6.41 5.08
CA THR A 51 17.58 -7.58 5.39
C THR A 51 17.63 -7.90 6.87
N GLU A 52 16.98 -7.08 7.69
CA GLU A 52 17.02 -7.14 9.14
C GLU A 52 15.90 -8.06 9.69
N GLU A 53 15.90 -8.26 11.00
CA GLU A 53 14.76 -8.85 11.70
C GLU A 53 13.72 -7.76 12.00
N VAL A 54 12.43 -8.08 11.85
CA VAL A 54 11.35 -7.13 12.19
C VAL A 54 11.28 -7.05 13.71
N PRO A 55 11.38 -5.85 14.33
CA PRO A 55 11.23 -5.71 15.77
C PRO A 55 9.80 -6.08 16.20
N MET A 56 9.57 -6.20 17.50
CA MET A 56 8.21 -6.34 17.99
C MET A 56 7.41 -5.07 17.66
N LEU A 57 6.38 -5.22 16.82
CA LEU A 57 5.49 -4.14 16.40
C LEU A 57 4.12 -4.29 17.08
N PRO A 58 3.37 -3.19 17.28
CA PRO A 58 1.99 -3.26 17.72
C PRO A 58 1.14 -4.10 16.76
N THR A 59 0.25 -4.94 17.30
CA THR A 59 -0.65 -5.79 16.49
C THR A 59 -1.68 -5.00 15.68
N THR A 60 -1.82 -3.71 15.96
CA THR A 60 -2.68 -2.78 15.21
C THR A 60 -2.07 -2.36 13.87
N VAL A 61 -0.78 -2.58 13.66
CA VAL A 61 -0.05 -2.17 12.45
C VAL A 61 0.12 -3.35 11.52
N LYS A 62 -0.42 -3.27 10.31
CA LYS A 62 -0.30 -4.32 9.28
C LYS A 62 1.04 -4.23 8.55
N LYS A 63 1.68 -5.36 8.30
CA LYS A 63 2.96 -5.46 7.59
C LYS A 63 2.73 -5.83 6.12
N ILE A 64 3.18 -4.97 5.21
CA ILE A 64 3.10 -5.18 3.77
C ILE A 64 4.50 -5.45 3.22
N GLY A 65 4.72 -6.61 2.60
CA GLY A 65 5.95 -6.90 1.88
C GLY A 65 5.90 -6.35 0.46
N VAL A 66 6.91 -5.62 0.02
CA VAL A 66 7.01 -5.09 -1.35
C VAL A 66 7.97 -5.95 -2.16
N PHE A 67 7.50 -6.46 -3.29
CA PHE A 67 8.23 -7.35 -4.18
C PHE A 67 8.27 -6.77 -5.58
N VAL A 68 9.33 -7.11 -6.33
CA VAL A 68 9.49 -6.71 -7.73
C VAL A 68 9.90 -7.96 -8.50
N ASP A 69 8.97 -8.52 -9.27
CA ASP A 69 9.18 -9.67 -10.14
C ASP A 69 9.82 -10.88 -9.42
N ALA A 70 9.48 -11.05 -8.14
CA ALA A 70 10.06 -12.09 -7.30
C ALA A 70 9.46 -13.47 -7.61
N PRO A 71 10.22 -14.58 -7.47
CA PRO A 71 9.65 -15.93 -7.53
C PRO A 71 8.59 -16.16 -6.43
N LEU A 72 7.56 -16.95 -6.72
CA LEU A 72 6.46 -17.25 -5.78
C LEU A 72 6.96 -17.80 -4.43
N ASP A 73 7.88 -18.76 -4.47
CA ASP A 73 8.44 -19.38 -3.26
C ASP A 73 9.18 -18.35 -2.39
N PHE A 74 9.83 -17.37 -3.01
CA PHE A 74 10.48 -16.28 -2.27
C PHE A 74 9.44 -15.38 -1.59
N VAL A 75 8.35 -15.03 -2.28
CA VAL A 75 7.26 -14.26 -1.67
C VAL A 75 6.66 -15.02 -0.49
N ALA A 76 6.34 -16.30 -0.67
CA ALA A 76 5.78 -17.16 0.37
C ALA A 76 6.72 -17.28 1.59
N GLU A 77 8.02 -17.50 1.36
CA GLU A 77 9.04 -17.53 2.42
C GLU A 77 9.03 -16.23 3.24
N LYS A 78 8.95 -15.07 2.57
CA LYS A 78 8.93 -13.77 3.26
C LYS A 78 7.63 -13.51 4.01
N VAL A 79 6.49 -13.89 3.42
CA VAL A 79 5.18 -13.82 4.08
C VAL A 79 5.21 -14.63 5.38
N GLU A 80 5.73 -15.85 5.34
CA GLU A 80 5.84 -16.70 6.53
C GLU A 80 6.86 -16.15 7.53
N LYS A 81 8.09 -15.86 7.08
CA LYS A 81 9.18 -15.41 7.95
C LYS A 81 8.80 -14.14 8.70
N PHE A 82 8.22 -13.18 8.01
CA PHE A 82 7.91 -11.86 8.57
C PHE A 82 6.46 -11.71 9.02
N GLN A 83 5.66 -12.78 8.91
CA GLN A 83 4.23 -12.80 9.27
C GLN A 83 3.51 -11.61 8.62
N LEU A 84 3.65 -11.48 7.29
CA LEU A 84 3.11 -10.35 6.54
C LEU A 84 1.59 -10.46 6.42
N ASP A 85 0.92 -9.32 6.57
CA ASP A 85 -0.53 -9.18 6.39
C ASP A 85 -0.91 -8.92 4.92
N GLY A 86 0.07 -8.55 4.09
CA GLY A 86 -0.13 -8.37 2.67
C GLY A 86 1.16 -8.34 1.85
N VAL A 87 1.00 -8.45 0.54
CA VAL A 87 2.04 -8.40 -0.48
C VAL A 87 1.70 -7.31 -1.49
N GLN A 88 2.68 -6.45 -1.78
CA GLN A 88 2.61 -5.40 -2.77
C GLN A 88 3.51 -5.79 -3.95
N LEU A 89 2.90 -6.06 -5.09
CA LEU A 89 3.54 -6.47 -6.35
C LEU A 89 3.85 -5.23 -7.20
N HIS A 90 5.12 -4.84 -7.20
CA HIS A 90 5.59 -3.55 -7.72
C HIS A 90 6.36 -3.67 -9.05
N GLY A 91 6.53 -4.88 -9.59
CA GLY A 91 7.14 -5.14 -10.88
C GLY A 91 6.13 -5.20 -12.03
N GLU A 92 6.48 -6.03 -13.02
CA GLU A 92 5.69 -6.33 -14.21
C GLU A 92 4.90 -7.64 -14.03
N GLU A 93 4.49 -7.94 -12.79
CA GLU A 93 3.78 -9.18 -12.48
C GLU A 93 2.47 -9.26 -13.29
N SER A 94 2.32 -10.35 -14.03
CA SER A 94 1.15 -10.57 -14.89
C SER A 94 -0.10 -10.94 -14.07
N PRO A 95 -1.31 -10.90 -14.66
CA PRO A 95 -2.51 -11.42 -14.03
C PRO A 95 -2.37 -12.91 -13.65
N GLY A 96 -1.68 -13.70 -14.48
CA GLY A 96 -1.41 -15.11 -14.21
C GLY A 96 -0.47 -15.31 -13.01
N TYR A 97 0.47 -14.39 -12.79
CA TYR A 97 1.27 -14.37 -11.58
C TYR A 97 0.42 -14.02 -10.35
N CYS A 98 -0.41 -12.97 -10.44
CA CYS A 98 -1.30 -12.54 -9.35
C CYS A 98 -2.26 -13.67 -8.93
N ARG A 99 -2.79 -14.41 -9.90
CA ARG A 99 -3.56 -15.63 -9.65
C ARG A 99 -2.74 -16.69 -8.91
N SER A 100 -1.55 -17.00 -9.42
CA SER A 100 -0.69 -18.04 -8.83
C SER A 100 -0.30 -17.70 -7.39
N ILE A 101 0.02 -16.44 -7.07
CA ILE A 101 0.35 -16.04 -5.70
C ILE A 101 -0.88 -16.08 -4.79
N ASN A 102 -2.05 -15.67 -5.28
CA ASN A 102 -3.31 -15.79 -4.52
C ASN A 102 -3.62 -17.26 -4.17
N GLU A 103 -3.58 -18.16 -5.15
CA GLU A 103 -3.79 -19.60 -4.93
C GLU A 103 -2.73 -20.19 -3.98
N HIS A 104 -1.46 -19.81 -4.16
CA HIS A 104 -0.36 -20.31 -3.33
C HIS A 104 -0.47 -19.87 -1.88
N LEU A 105 -0.71 -18.57 -1.63
CA LEU A 105 -0.84 -18.02 -0.28
C LEU A 105 -2.09 -18.55 0.44
N ASN A 106 -3.21 -18.71 -0.27
CA ASN A 106 -4.42 -19.32 0.30
C ASN A 106 -4.18 -20.78 0.72
N THR A 107 -3.45 -21.55 -0.08
CA THR A 107 -3.09 -22.94 0.26
C THR A 107 -2.15 -22.99 1.46
N PHE A 108 -1.19 -22.06 1.54
CA PHE A 108 -0.20 -22.00 2.63
C PHE A 108 -0.83 -21.55 3.96
N SER A 109 -1.70 -20.53 3.94
CA SER A 109 -2.36 -19.98 5.11
C SER A 109 -3.30 -20.99 5.80
N LEU A 110 -3.95 -21.87 5.02
CA LEU A 110 -4.76 -22.98 5.55
C LEU A 110 -3.95 -23.98 6.39
N GLY A 111 -2.63 -24.08 6.20
CA GLY A 111 -1.76 -25.00 6.93
C GLY A 111 -1.22 -24.49 8.27
N LYS A 112 -1.35 -23.18 8.56
CA LYS A 112 -0.61 -22.52 9.66
C LYS A 112 -1.46 -21.97 10.81
N GLY A 113 -2.80 -22.03 10.71
CA GLY A 113 -3.67 -21.44 11.75
C GLY A 113 -3.56 -19.91 11.85
N LEU A 114 -2.98 -19.26 10.83
CA LEU A 114 -3.02 -17.82 10.65
C LEU A 114 -4.41 -17.47 10.14
N GLY A 115 -5.30 -17.07 11.04
CA GLY A 115 -6.72 -16.82 10.76
C GLY A 115 -6.99 -15.56 9.92
N GLY A 116 -6.07 -15.14 9.06
CA GLY A 116 -6.21 -13.96 8.21
C GLY A 116 -5.75 -14.21 6.78
N ASP A 117 -6.53 -13.72 5.82
CA ASP A 117 -6.18 -13.72 4.40
C ASP A 117 -5.04 -12.71 4.16
N VAL A 118 -3.99 -13.14 3.45
CA VAL A 118 -2.87 -12.26 3.07
C VAL A 118 -3.30 -11.41 1.88
N SER A 119 -3.39 -10.09 2.07
CA SER A 119 -3.89 -9.20 1.03
C SER A 119 -2.89 -9.00 -0.11
N ILE A 120 -3.34 -9.02 -1.37
CA ILE A 120 -2.50 -8.82 -2.56
C ILE A 120 -2.81 -7.48 -3.19
N TRP A 121 -1.80 -6.61 -3.30
CA TRP A 121 -1.89 -5.29 -3.92
C TRP A 121 -1.04 -5.24 -5.19
N LYS A 122 -1.64 -4.89 -6.34
CA LYS A 122 -0.88 -4.69 -7.58
C LYS A 122 -0.62 -3.21 -7.82
N VAL A 123 0.64 -2.85 -8.02
CA VAL A 123 1.05 -1.48 -8.32
C VAL A 123 0.93 -1.21 -9.82
N PHE A 124 0.39 -0.05 -10.16
CA PHE A 124 0.42 0.55 -11.48
C PHE A 124 1.00 1.96 -11.39
N SER A 125 2.00 2.26 -12.23
CA SER A 125 2.49 3.63 -12.35
C SER A 125 1.52 4.46 -13.17
N ILE A 126 1.12 5.60 -12.64
CA ILE A 126 0.21 6.53 -13.32
C ILE A 126 0.93 7.85 -13.62
N LYS A 127 0.57 8.44 -14.77
CA LYS A 127 1.06 9.75 -15.22
C LYS A 127 -0.16 10.67 -15.40
N GLU A 128 -0.12 11.56 -16.39
CA GLU A 128 -1.26 12.42 -16.74
C GLU A 128 -2.48 11.64 -17.26
N THR A 129 -2.26 10.47 -17.85
CA THR A 129 -3.32 9.58 -18.34
C THR A 129 -3.05 8.15 -17.89
N PHE A 130 -4.11 7.35 -17.78
CA PHE A 130 -4.04 5.95 -17.46
C PHE A 130 -5.18 5.19 -18.15
N ASN A 131 -4.85 4.08 -18.81
CA ASN A 131 -5.87 3.20 -19.36
C ASN A 131 -6.35 2.23 -18.28
N PHE A 132 -7.56 2.44 -17.74
CA PHE A 132 -8.12 1.57 -16.70
C PHE A 132 -8.51 0.18 -17.20
N ASP A 133 -8.65 -0.05 -18.51
CA ASP A 133 -8.97 -1.38 -19.05
C ASP A 133 -7.89 -2.42 -18.70
N GLN A 134 -6.65 -1.96 -18.47
CA GLN A 134 -5.55 -2.84 -18.06
C GLN A 134 -5.76 -3.45 -16.66
N LEU A 135 -6.65 -2.90 -15.84
CA LEU A 135 -6.96 -3.42 -14.51
C LEU A 135 -7.88 -4.64 -14.55
N ILE A 136 -8.76 -4.72 -15.56
CA ILE A 136 -9.80 -5.74 -15.68
C ILE A 136 -9.25 -7.17 -15.50
N PRO A 137 -8.12 -7.56 -16.12
CA PRO A 137 -7.58 -8.90 -15.96
C PRO A 137 -7.08 -9.23 -14.53
N TYR A 138 -6.77 -8.20 -13.73
CA TYR A 138 -6.22 -8.34 -12.38
C TYR A 138 -7.30 -8.38 -11.29
N GLU A 139 -8.45 -7.75 -11.53
CA GLU A 139 -9.60 -7.64 -10.62
C GLU A 139 -9.92 -8.91 -9.81
N PRO A 140 -9.92 -10.14 -10.39
CA PRO A 140 -10.30 -11.34 -9.64
C PRO A 140 -9.23 -11.83 -8.66
N TYR A 141 -7.98 -11.35 -8.78
CA TYR A 141 -6.81 -11.95 -8.14
C TYR A 141 -6.11 -11.03 -7.14
N VAL A 142 -6.55 -9.77 -7.04
CA VAL A 142 -5.98 -8.76 -6.15
C VAL A 142 -7.07 -8.12 -5.30
N ASP A 143 -6.69 -7.72 -4.10
CA ASP A 143 -7.60 -7.09 -3.13
C ASP A 143 -7.62 -5.57 -3.26
N ALA A 144 -6.50 -5.00 -3.73
CA ALA A 144 -6.40 -3.57 -4.00
C ALA A 144 -5.45 -3.28 -5.17
N PHE A 145 -5.65 -2.13 -5.79
CA PHE A 145 -4.63 -1.52 -6.65
C PHE A 145 -3.81 -0.51 -5.86
N LEU A 146 -2.59 -0.23 -6.30
CA LEU A 146 -1.81 0.90 -5.80
C LEU A 146 -1.35 1.73 -6.97
N PHE A 147 -1.71 3.02 -6.96
CA PHE A 147 -1.35 3.95 -8.02
C PHE A 147 -0.14 4.77 -7.58
N ASP A 148 1.01 4.51 -8.20
CA ASP A 148 2.25 5.27 -7.98
C ASP A 148 2.34 6.41 -8.99
N THR A 149 1.87 7.59 -8.58
CA THR A 149 2.04 8.85 -9.32
C THR A 149 3.47 9.33 -9.14
N LYS A 150 4.35 9.15 -10.13
CA LYS A 150 5.61 9.89 -10.13
C LYS A 150 5.29 11.33 -10.49
N GLY A 151 5.21 12.21 -9.48
CA GLY A 151 5.05 13.64 -9.69
C GLY A 151 6.06 14.12 -10.74
N ALA A 152 5.56 14.81 -11.77
CA ALA A 152 6.43 15.39 -12.79
C ALA A 152 7.48 16.28 -12.11
N GLU A 153 8.75 16.14 -12.49
CA GLU A 153 9.77 17.09 -12.06
C GLU A 153 9.34 18.52 -12.45
N LYS A 154 9.74 19.51 -11.65
CA LYS A 154 9.42 20.93 -11.83
C LYS A 154 9.93 21.43 -13.20
N GLY A 155 9.10 21.29 -14.23
CA GLY A 155 9.20 22.00 -15.49
C GLY A 155 8.32 23.26 -15.44
N GLY A 156 8.93 24.39 -15.07
CA GLY A 156 8.58 25.75 -15.53
C GLY A 156 7.19 26.37 -15.29
N ASN A 157 6.12 25.60 -15.06
CA ASN A 157 4.74 26.11 -15.20
C ASN A 157 3.79 25.78 -14.03
N GLY A 158 4.29 25.39 -12.85
CA GLY A 158 3.48 25.38 -11.63
C GLY A 158 2.32 24.36 -11.57
N TYR A 159 2.47 23.17 -12.13
CA TYR A 159 1.48 22.11 -11.98
C TYR A 159 1.80 21.20 -10.79
N THR A 160 0.80 21.05 -9.93
CA THR A 160 0.75 20.14 -8.79
C THR A 160 0.61 18.70 -9.24
N PHE A 161 0.97 17.80 -8.33
CA PHE A 161 0.55 16.42 -8.32
C PHE A 161 -0.94 16.30 -8.69
N ASN A 162 -1.27 15.56 -9.76
CA ASN A 162 -2.61 15.54 -10.33
C ASN A 162 -3.22 14.14 -10.24
N TRP A 163 -4.17 13.98 -9.32
CA TRP A 163 -4.96 12.76 -9.16
C TRP A 163 -6.30 12.78 -9.91
N ASN A 164 -6.58 13.81 -10.71
CA ASN A 164 -7.84 13.91 -11.46
C ASN A 164 -8.01 12.71 -12.40
N VAL A 165 -6.92 12.08 -12.84
CA VAL A 165 -6.97 10.82 -13.61
C VAL A 165 -7.74 9.72 -12.88
N LEU A 166 -7.78 9.74 -11.54
CA LEU A 166 -8.49 8.77 -10.72
C LEU A 166 -9.97 9.12 -10.51
N GLU A 167 -10.43 10.32 -10.88
CA GLU A 167 -11.87 10.67 -10.85
C GLU A 167 -12.67 9.76 -11.79
N GLU A 168 -12.03 9.27 -12.86
CA GLU A 168 -12.60 8.35 -13.84
C GLU A 168 -12.39 6.87 -13.46
N TYR A 169 -11.90 6.57 -12.25
CA TYR A 169 -11.64 5.21 -11.82
C TYR A 169 -12.93 4.35 -11.88
N PRO A 170 -12.99 3.34 -12.76
CA PRO A 170 -14.27 2.68 -13.08
C PRO A 170 -14.62 1.53 -12.14
N SER A 171 -13.71 1.16 -11.25
CA SER A 171 -13.86 -0.04 -10.41
C SER A 171 -14.29 0.30 -8.98
N GLN A 172 -14.91 -0.68 -8.33
CA GLN A 172 -15.20 -0.64 -6.89
C GLN A 172 -14.06 -1.24 -6.06
N LYS A 173 -13.04 -1.82 -6.70
CA LYS A 173 -11.87 -2.35 -6.03
C LYS A 173 -11.16 -1.22 -5.28
N PRO A 174 -10.86 -1.38 -3.98
CA PRO A 174 -10.15 -0.35 -3.25
C PRO A 174 -8.76 -0.06 -3.85
N PHE A 175 -8.27 1.16 -3.67
CA PHE A 175 -6.91 1.49 -4.11
C PHE A 175 -6.12 2.33 -3.12
N VAL A 176 -4.80 2.22 -3.20
CA VAL A 176 -3.84 2.98 -2.41
C VAL A 176 -3.22 4.07 -3.27
N LEU A 177 -3.16 5.30 -2.76
CA LEU A 177 -2.53 6.43 -3.42
C LEU A 177 -1.06 6.53 -3.02
N SER A 178 -0.14 6.59 -3.97
CA SER A 178 1.30 6.70 -3.70
C SER A 178 2.01 7.63 -4.68
N GLY A 179 3.31 7.83 -4.43
CA GLY A 179 4.24 8.49 -5.33
C GLY A 179 4.39 9.98 -5.02
N GLY A 180 5.61 10.47 -4.78
CA GLY A 180 5.87 11.90 -4.62
C GLY A 180 5.29 12.62 -3.38
N ILE A 181 4.37 12.00 -2.64
CA ILE A 181 3.64 12.61 -1.51
C ILE A 181 4.59 13.06 -0.39
N GLY A 182 4.53 14.36 -0.05
CA GLY A 182 5.16 15.01 1.10
C GLY A 182 4.17 15.89 1.88
N LEU A 183 4.71 16.74 2.76
CA LEU A 183 3.89 17.69 3.54
C LEU A 183 3.20 18.75 2.68
N GLU A 184 3.73 19.05 1.49
CA GLU A 184 3.14 20.02 0.55
C GLU A 184 1.83 19.49 -0.07
N GLU A 185 1.63 18.17 -0.10
CA GLU A 185 0.45 17.52 -0.70
C GLU A 185 -0.72 17.30 0.28
N ILE A 186 -0.62 17.74 1.54
CA ILE A 186 -1.67 17.54 2.55
C ILE A 186 -3.03 18.07 2.10
N SER A 187 -3.09 19.29 1.55
CA SER A 187 -4.36 19.85 1.06
C SER A 187 -4.94 19.02 -0.09
N ALA A 188 -4.09 18.55 -1.02
CA ALA A 188 -4.54 17.72 -2.13
C ALA A 188 -5.06 16.37 -1.64
N ILE A 189 -4.40 15.76 -0.63
CA ILE A 189 -4.88 14.54 0.04
C ILE A 189 -6.27 14.80 0.60
N GLN A 190 -6.43 15.85 1.40
CA GLN A 190 -7.72 16.17 2.01
C GLN A 190 -8.82 16.39 0.98
N ASP A 191 -8.51 16.98 -0.18
CA ASP A 191 -9.49 17.19 -1.25
C ASP A 191 -9.91 15.88 -1.93
N ILE A 192 -8.96 14.99 -2.26
CA ILE A 192 -9.32 13.71 -2.86
C ILE A 192 -10.06 12.79 -1.87
N LEU A 193 -9.76 12.89 -0.57
CA LEU A 193 -10.44 12.14 0.48
C LEU A 193 -11.91 12.56 0.68
N LYS A 194 -12.34 13.72 0.16
CA LYS A 194 -13.74 14.16 0.16
C LYS A 194 -14.56 13.53 -0.98
N THR A 195 -13.91 12.84 -1.93
CA THR A 195 -14.59 12.17 -3.04
C THR A 195 -15.17 10.82 -2.60
N ASN A 196 -16.00 10.21 -3.46
CA ASN A 196 -16.52 8.85 -3.23
C ASN A 196 -15.59 7.76 -3.78
N LEU A 197 -14.33 8.08 -4.08
CA LEU A 197 -13.37 7.10 -4.57
C LEU A 197 -13.08 6.07 -3.46
N PRO A 198 -12.93 4.77 -3.79
CA PRO A 198 -12.67 3.71 -2.82
C PRO A 198 -11.19 3.72 -2.36
N ILE A 199 -10.75 4.83 -1.78
CA ILE A 199 -9.37 5.01 -1.32
C ILE A 199 -9.18 4.20 -0.04
N LEU A 200 -8.31 3.20 -0.12
CA LEU A 200 -7.95 2.33 1.00
C LEU A 200 -6.92 2.99 1.91
N ALA A 201 -5.89 3.60 1.32
CA ALA A 201 -4.80 4.20 2.07
C ALA A 201 -4.02 5.26 1.27
N ILE A 202 -3.32 6.13 2.00
CA ILE A 202 -2.25 7.00 1.48
C ILE A 202 -0.90 6.35 1.80
N ASP A 203 -0.08 6.09 0.79
CA ASP A 203 1.24 5.48 0.88
C ASP A 203 2.35 6.52 0.69
N ILE A 204 3.17 6.67 1.72
CA ILE A 204 4.28 7.63 1.74
C ILE A 204 5.62 6.92 1.91
N ASN A 205 6.68 7.51 1.35
CA ASN A 205 8.01 6.93 1.42
C ASN A 205 9.14 7.96 1.50
N SER A 206 9.65 8.42 0.35
CA SER A 206 10.97 9.08 0.27
C SER A 206 10.99 10.54 0.74
N LYS A 207 9.86 11.25 0.71
CA LYS A 207 9.79 12.64 1.21
C LYS A 207 9.91 12.72 2.73
N PHE A 208 9.66 11.60 3.42
CA PHE A 208 9.72 11.47 4.88
C PHE A 208 10.99 10.73 5.34
N GLU A 209 12.09 10.84 4.58
CA GLU A 209 13.37 10.19 4.89
C GLU A 209 14.50 11.19 5.13
N ILE A 210 15.34 10.91 6.14
CA ILE A 210 16.63 11.57 6.33
C ILE A 210 17.61 11.03 5.30
N GLU A 211 17.65 9.70 5.17
CA GLU A 211 18.34 8.93 4.15
C GLU A 211 17.49 7.70 3.79
N PRO A 212 17.73 7.03 2.65
CA PRO A 212 16.93 5.88 2.23
C PRO A 212 16.82 4.81 3.33
N GLY A 213 15.60 4.59 3.85
CA GLY A 213 15.32 3.62 4.91
C GLY A 213 15.33 4.18 6.35
N LEU A 214 15.73 5.44 6.55
CA LEU A 214 15.68 6.14 7.85
C LEU A 214 14.61 7.25 7.82
N LYS A 215 13.49 7.02 8.51
CA LYS A 215 12.36 7.96 8.49
C LYS A 215 12.54 9.17 9.41
N LYS A 216 12.02 10.33 8.97
CA LYS A 216 11.88 11.56 9.75
C LYS A 216 10.62 11.48 10.62
N ILE A 217 10.78 11.21 11.90
CA ILE A 217 9.66 10.99 12.81
C ILE A 217 8.78 12.24 12.97
N ASP A 218 9.39 13.43 13.03
CA ASP A 218 8.65 14.69 13.19
C ASP A 218 7.75 14.98 11.97
N ASP A 219 8.29 14.88 10.75
CA ASP A 219 7.50 15.07 9.52
C ASP A 219 6.35 14.05 9.42
N LEU A 220 6.60 12.80 9.79
CA LEU A 220 5.57 11.76 9.82
C LEU A 220 4.46 12.08 10.83
N HIS A 221 4.84 12.55 12.02
CA HIS A 221 3.88 12.96 13.04
C HIS A 221 3.00 14.12 12.56
N ILE A 222 3.59 15.12 11.87
CA ILE A 222 2.85 16.23 11.26
C ILE A 222 1.83 15.69 10.26
N LEU A 223 2.26 14.87 9.29
CA LEU A 223 1.34 14.31 8.29
C LEU A 223 0.18 13.54 8.94
N ILE A 224 0.49 12.61 9.85
CA ILE A 224 -0.53 11.77 10.49
C ILE A 224 -1.53 12.62 11.28
N SER A 225 -1.04 13.65 11.98
CA SER A 225 -1.89 14.56 12.76
C SER A 225 -2.83 15.36 11.85
N GLU A 226 -2.32 15.92 10.75
CA GLU A 226 -3.08 16.71 9.79
C GLU A 226 -4.16 15.87 9.07
N LEU A 227 -3.87 14.59 8.79
CA LEU A 227 -4.85 13.71 8.14
C LEU A 227 -5.92 13.18 9.11
N LYS A 228 -5.58 12.96 10.39
CA LYS A 228 -6.54 12.49 11.40
C LYS A 228 -7.42 13.61 11.97
N ASN A 229 -6.93 14.84 12.06
CA ASN A 229 -7.68 15.96 12.66
C ASN A 229 -8.82 16.52 11.80
N ASN A 230 -8.85 16.24 10.49
CA ASN A 230 -9.87 16.75 9.57
C ASN A 230 -11.06 15.79 9.35
N GLY A 231 -11.13 14.71 10.13
CA GLY A 231 -12.28 13.80 10.18
C GLY A 231 -13.36 14.17 11.21
N GLN A 232 -13.26 15.35 11.85
CA GLN A 232 -14.24 15.90 12.79
C GLN A 232 -14.98 17.11 12.23
#